data_AF-A0A6L3EGR0-F1
#
_entry.id   AF-A0A6L3EGR0-F1
#
_cell.length_a   1.000
_cell.length_b   1.000
_cell.length_c   1.000
_cell.angle_alpha   90.00
_cell.angle_beta   90.00
_cell.angle_gamma   90.00
#
_symmetry.space_group_name_H-M   'P 1'
#
loop_
_entity.id
_entity.type
_entity.pdbx_description
1 polymer ?
#
loop_
_entity_poly.entity_id
_entity_poly.type
_entity_poly.pdbx_seq_one_letter_code
_entity_poly.pdbx_strand_id
1 'polypeptide(L)' 'LTVDADGRYYVNEDETPAESPREIRVKAEAVLRNNPDVPFLVRGDGNVAYQAVIEAITLLRDAGVPSVGLVTEDPGES' A
#
# COMPACT_ATOMS: atom_id res chain seq x y z
N LEU A 1 0.59 -2.90 -1.28
CA LEU A 1 -0.03 -1.58 -1.53
C LEU A 1 1.02 -0.73 -2.20
N THR A 2 0.77 -0.21 -3.39
CA THR A 2 1.69 0.67 -4.10
C THR A 2 1.12 2.08 -4.08
N VAL A 3 1.96 3.08 -3.91
CA VAL A 3 1.59 4.49 -4.02
C VAL A 3 2.45 5.12 -5.11
N ASP A 4 1.81 5.81 -6.05
CA ASP A 4 2.46 6.54 -7.13
C ASP A 4 2.77 7.99 -6.70
N ALA A 5 3.60 8.70 -7.48
CA ALA A 5 3.94 10.11 -7.29
C ALA A 5 2.70 11.04 -7.23
N ASP A 6 1.59 10.67 -7.88
CA ASP A 6 0.31 11.40 -7.79
C ASP A 6 -0.48 11.11 -6.50
N GLY A 7 0.04 10.26 -5.60
CA GLY A 7 -0.64 9.85 -4.37
C GLY A 7 -1.76 8.84 -4.58
N ARG A 8 -1.84 8.23 -5.77
CA ARG A 8 -2.80 7.15 -6.08
C ARG A 8 -2.34 5.83 -5.49
N TYR A 9 -3.27 5.10 -4.91
CA TYR A 9 -3.01 3.81 -4.28
C TYR A 9 -3.45 2.66 -5.17
N TYR A 10 -2.60 1.64 -5.30
CA TYR A 10 -2.85 0.42 -6.06
C TYR A 10 -2.72 -0.77 -5.12
N VAL A 11 -3.71 -1.66 -5.11
CA VAL A 11 -3.70 -2.82 -4.21
C VAL A 11 -3.22 -4.03 -4.99
N ASN A 12 -2.22 -4.75 -4.46
CA ASN A 12 -1.58 -5.87 -5.16
C ASN A 12 -1.10 -5.49 -6.59
N GLU A 13 -1.54 -6.23 -7.61
CA GLU A 13 -1.21 -6.05 -9.03
C GLU A 13 -2.39 -5.43 -9.80
N ASP A 14 -3.33 -4.77 -9.10
CA ASP A 14 -4.42 -4.05 -9.75
C ASP A 14 -3.85 -2.92 -10.65
N GLU A 15 -4.23 -2.91 -11.93
CA GLU A 15 -3.86 -1.85 -12.90
C GLU A 15 -4.60 -0.53 -12.64
N THR A 16 -5.70 -0.61 -11.89
CA THR A 16 -6.55 0.54 -11.55
C THR A 16 -6.28 0.97 -10.11
N PRO A 17 -6.18 2.29 -9.85
CA PRO A 17 -6.05 2.77 -8.49
C PRO A 17 -7.33 2.52 -7.71
N ALA A 18 -7.20 2.27 -6.42
CA ALA A 18 -8.33 2.14 -5.51
C ALA A 18 -9.18 3.42 -5.54
N GLU A 19 -10.49 3.26 -5.71
CA GLU A 19 -11.40 4.39 -5.84
C GLU A 19 -11.59 5.14 -4.52
N SER A 20 -11.27 4.49 -3.40
CA SER A 20 -11.47 5.03 -2.06
C SER A 20 -10.61 4.33 -1.02
N PRO A 21 -10.29 5.00 0.11
CA PRO A 21 -9.57 4.38 1.23
C PRO A 21 -10.30 3.14 1.80
N ARG A 22 -11.64 3.14 1.72
CA ARG A 22 -12.47 2.00 2.11
C ARG A 22 -12.19 0.75 1.27
N GLU A 23 -11.92 0.90 -0.02
CA GLU A 23 -11.61 -0.23 -0.90
C GLU A 23 -10.29 -0.90 -0.47
N ILE A 24 -9.27 -0.09 -0.19
CA ILE A 24 -7.96 -0.54 0.29
C ILE A 24 -8.13 -1.35 1.57
N ARG A 25 -8.91 -0.83 2.52
CA ARG A 25 -9.20 -1.49 3.80
C ARG A 25 -9.88 -2.84 3.59
N VAL A 26 -10.96 -2.89 2.78
CA VAL A 26 -11.70 -4.12 2.50
C VAL A 26 -10.81 -5.18 1.85
N LYS A 27 -9.98 -4.79 0.87
CA LYS A 27 -9.04 -5.69 0.21
C LYS A 27 -7.97 -6.19 1.18
N ALA A 28 -7.40 -5.32 2.03
CA ALA A 28 -6.43 -5.70 3.05
C ALA A 28 -7.03 -6.66 4.10
N GLU A 29 -8.24 -6.39 4.59
CA GLU A 29 -8.98 -7.26 5.52
C GLU A 29 -9.27 -8.63 4.90
N ALA A 30 -9.56 -8.69 3.60
CA ALA A 30 -9.74 -9.95 2.88
C ALA A 30 -8.43 -10.75 2.80
N VAL A 31 -7.32 -10.09 2.52
CA VAL A 31 -5.99 -10.73 2.50
C VAL A 31 -5.61 -11.26 3.89
N LEU A 32 -5.78 -10.46 4.94
CA LEU A 32 -5.50 -10.88 6.33
C LEU A 32 -6.34 -12.06 6.79
N ARG A 33 -7.64 -12.09 6.42
CA ARG A 33 -8.51 -13.22 6.76
C ARG A 33 -8.06 -14.53 6.13
N ASN A 34 -7.49 -14.47 4.93
CA ASN A 34 -6.97 -15.65 4.25
C ASN A 34 -5.58 -16.04 4.76
N ASN A 35 -4.70 -15.06 4.99
CA ASN A 35 -3.32 -15.26 5.45
C ASN A 35 -2.95 -14.19 6.50
N PRO A 36 -3.14 -14.46 7.80
CA PRO A 36 -2.91 -13.46 8.85
C PRO A 36 -1.43 -13.07 9.06
N ASP A 37 -0.50 -13.97 8.71
CA ASP A 37 0.95 -13.75 8.83
C ASP A 37 1.59 -13.12 7.58
N VAL A 38 0.79 -12.77 6.56
CA VAL A 38 1.35 -12.20 5.33
C VAL A 38 1.98 -10.83 5.61
N PRO A 39 3.24 -10.59 5.19
CA PRO A 39 3.85 -9.28 5.34
C PRO A 39 3.19 -8.29 4.38
N PHE A 40 2.66 -7.20 4.92
CA PHE A 40 2.16 -6.10 4.10
C PHE A 40 3.31 -5.15 3.78
N LEU A 41 3.40 -4.80 2.49
CA LEU A 41 4.42 -3.89 1.98
C LEU A 41 3.75 -2.67 1.34
N VAL A 42 4.27 -1.50 1.66
CA VAL A 42 3.98 -0.25 0.93
C VAL A 42 5.14 -0.02 -0.03
N ARG A 43 4.84 -0.04 -1.33
CA ARG A 43 5.76 0.28 -2.42
C ARG A 43 5.58 1.74 -2.82
N GLY A 44 6.66 2.46 -3.04
CA GLY A 44 6.65 3.79 -3.61
C GLY A 44 8.00 4.11 -4.23
N ASP A 45 8.00 4.87 -5.32
CA ASP A 45 9.23 5.40 -5.91
C ASP A 45 9.79 6.56 -5.06
N GLY A 46 11.07 6.90 -5.24
CA GLY A 46 11.71 8.05 -4.58
C GLY A 46 11.01 9.40 -4.79
N ASN A 47 10.14 9.52 -5.78
CA ASN A 47 9.34 10.73 -6.04
C ASN A 47 8.03 10.81 -5.22
N VAL A 48 7.65 9.75 -4.49
CA VAL A 48 6.41 9.73 -3.71
C VAL A 48 6.51 10.67 -2.50
N ALA A 49 5.48 11.49 -2.31
CA ALA A 49 5.38 12.35 -1.14
C ALA A 49 5.36 11.52 0.15
N TYR A 50 6.22 11.85 1.11
CA TYR A 50 6.29 11.17 2.40
C TYR A 50 4.93 11.07 3.12
N GLN A 51 4.09 12.11 3.00
CA GLN A 51 2.73 12.10 3.54
C GLN A 51 1.87 10.96 2.97
N ALA A 52 1.95 10.70 1.67
CA ALA A 52 1.19 9.62 1.03
C ALA A 52 1.65 8.23 1.52
N VAL A 53 2.94 8.07 1.83
CA VAL A 53 3.46 6.84 2.46
C VAL A 53 2.88 6.67 3.86
N ILE A 54 2.83 7.74 4.66
CA ILE A 54 2.25 7.70 6.01
C ILE A 54 0.74 7.41 5.98
N GLU A 55 0.01 7.99 5.04
CA GLU A 55 -1.40 7.69 4.83
C GLU A 55 -1.62 6.22 4.43
N ALA A 56 -0.81 5.68 3.51
CA ALA A 56 -0.84 4.27 3.15
C ALA A 56 -0.63 3.35 4.37
N ILE A 57 0.36 3.64 5.21
CA ILE A 57 0.60 2.88 6.46
C ILE A 57 -0.61 2.97 7.39
N THR A 58 -1.21 4.15 7.52
CA THR A 58 -2.36 4.37 8.40
C THR A 58 -3.58 3.58 7.93
N LEU A 59 -3.86 3.57 6.62
CA LEU A 59 -4.95 2.79 6.03
C LEU A 59 -4.79 1.28 6.27
N LEU A 60 -3.56 0.77 6.15
CA LEU A 60 -3.28 -0.64 6.41
C LEU A 60 -3.45 -0.98 7.90
N ARG A 61 -2.98 -0.11 8.80
CA ARG A 61 -3.16 -0.31 10.26
C ARG A 61 -4.64 -0.32 10.65
N ASP A 62 -5.45 0.56 10.07
CA ASP A 62 -6.91 0.59 10.31
C ASP A 62 -7.62 -0.69 9.79
N ALA A 63 -7.05 -1.33 8.76
CA ALA A 63 -7.47 -2.63 8.27
C ALA A 63 -7.05 -3.81 9.19
N GLY A 64 -6.31 -3.54 10.28
CA GLY A 64 -5.84 -4.56 11.23
C GLY A 64 -4.50 -5.20 10.85
N VAL A 65 -3.75 -4.61 9.91
CA VAL A 65 -2.42 -5.11 9.53
C VAL A 65 -1.44 -4.90 10.69
N PRO A 66 -0.78 -5.96 11.19
CA PRO A 66 0.08 -5.86 12.38
C PRO A 66 1.41 -5.17 12.10
N SER A 67 1.99 -5.38 10.91
CA SER A 67 3.28 -4.85 10.52
C SER A 67 3.26 -4.46 9.05
N VAL A 68 3.83 -3.28 8.76
CA VAL A 68 3.95 -2.74 7.39
C VAL A 68 5.43 -2.49 7.11
N GLY A 69 5.96 -3.15 6.09
CA GLY A 69 7.28 -2.85 5.54
C GLY A 69 7.20 -1.79 4.44
N LEU A 70 8.30 -1.08 4.22
CA LEU A 70 8.45 -0.14 3.12
C LEU A 70 9.39 -0.75 2.08
N VAL A 71 9.02 -0.64 0.83
CA VAL A 71 9.87 -0.97 -0.31
C VAL A 71 9.95 0.28 -1.18
N THR A 72 11.16 0.80 -1.32
CA THR A 72 11.42 1.89 -2.26
C THR A 72 11.94 1.27 -3.54
N GLU A 73 11.25 1.51 -4.65
CA GLU A 73 11.84 1.27 -5.97
C GLU A 73 12.68 2.50 -6.29
N ASP A 74 13.97 2.29 -6.52
CA ASP A 74 14.86 3.35 -6.94
C ASP A 74 14.58 3.61 -8.43
N PRO A 75 14.39 4.86 -8.87
CA PRO A 75 14.10 5.17 -10.28
C PRO A 75 15.28 4.86 -11.22
N GLY A 76 16.39 4.30 -10.73
CA GLY A 76 17.60 4.03 -11.48
C GLY A 76 18.14 2.61 -11.33
N GLU A 77 17.43 1.59 -11.84
CA GLU A 77 18.10 0.45 -12.47
C GLU A 77 17.47 0.18 -13.84
N SER A 78 18.13 0.69 -14.89
CA SER A 78 17.93 0.34 -16.30
C SER A 78 19.07 -0.56 -16.78
#